data_AF-A0A815G814-F1
#
_entry.id   AF-A0A815G814-F1
#
_cell.length_a   1.000
_cell.length_b   1.000
_cell.length_c   1.000
_cell.angle_alpha   90.00
_cell.angle_beta   90.00
_cell.angle_gamma   90.00
#
_symmetry.space_group_name_H-M   'P 1'
#
loop_
_entity.id
_entity.type
_entity.pdbx_description
1 polymer ?
#
loop_
_entity_poly.entity_id
_entity_poly.type
_entity_poly.pdbx_seq_one_letter_code
_entity_poly.pdbx_strand_id
1 'polypeptide(L)'
;MITLGPSIAVANYGTNNIGICFNYGNGTFQDHILYSTIHNSNPSSIVVGDLNNDQSLDIITVGLCLSYIEPTTTSTTTATTTTNVLCTSGGIPLTFDDIPNADDSQGPIPSNYGGLNWTSSSYINTSEFPSSGYHYVCGSGVYALCFDTTLKIETPVETNTVTLNSCRMAAGWSNSTNLTITGYYSNTQLYTITVLLNTYSAVLQVFNWLGLNKIVMQASGSAILHVGLDNLCITFGIK
;
A
#
# COMPACT_ATOMS: atom_id res chain seq x y z
N MET A 1 -24.01 24.84 18.15
CA MET A 1 -23.24 24.34 17.02
C MET A 1 -21.91 25.07 17.00
N ILE A 2 -20.79 24.37 17.22
CA ILE A 2 -19.47 24.94 16.93
C ILE A 2 -19.33 24.86 15.42
N THR A 3 -19.49 25.99 14.73
CA THR A 3 -19.08 26.11 13.33
C THR A 3 -17.56 26.00 13.32
N LEU A 4 -17.02 24.88 12.84
CA LEU A 4 -15.59 24.74 12.60
C LEU A 4 -15.18 25.84 11.62
N GLY A 5 -14.20 26.65 12.02
CA GLY A 5 -13.63 27.68 11.15
C GLY A 5 -12.89 27.07 9.97
N PRO A 6 -12.42 27.88 9.01
CA PRO A 6 -11.62 27.38 7.89
C PRO A 6 -10.36 26.67 8.42
N SER A 7 -10.28 25.37 8.15
CA SER A 7 -9.13 24.51 8.44
C SER A 7 -8.06 24.65 7.36
N ILE A 8 -6.83 24.24 7.68
CA ILE A 8 -5.71 24.27 6.74
C ILE A 8 -5.27 22.85 6.39
N ALA A 9 -4.98 22.63 5.11
CA ALA A 9 -4.32 21.42 4.61
C ALA A 9 -2.95 21.80 4.02
N VAL A 10 -1.93 21.00 4.32
CA VAL A 10 -0.54 21.27 3.94
C VAL A 10 0.04 20.04 3.25
N ALA A 11 0.58 20.22 2.04
CA ALA A 11 1.33 19.18 1.35
C ALA A 11 2.78 19.22 1.82
N ASN A 12 3.23 18.15 2.48
CA ASN A 12 4.60 18.06 2.97
C ASN A 12 5.47 17.36 1.94
N TYR A 13 5.99 18.15 0.99
CA TYR A 13 6.82 17.69 -0.13
C TYR A 13 7.96 16.76 0.28
N GLY A 14 8.65 17.04 1.39
CA GLY A 14 9.83 16.27 1.81
C GLY A 14 9.54 15.00 2.60
N THR A 15 8.33 14.87 3.18
CA THR A 15 7.99 13.77 4.10
C THR A 15 6.87 12.88 3.58
N ASN A 16 6.46 13.05 2.30
CA ASN A 16 5.47 12.22 1.63
C ASN A 16 4.16 12.08 2.43
N ASN A 17 3.65 13.18 2.99
CA ASN A 17 2.38 13.20 3.70
C ASN A 17 1.65 14.54 3.56
N ILE A 18 0.37 14.57 3.95
CA ILE A 18 -0.45 15.77 4.05
C ILE A 18 -0.76 16.00 5.53
N GLY A 19 -0.61 17.23 6.01
CA GLY A 19 -1.07 17.64 7.34
C GLY A 19 -2.42 18.35 7.27
N ILE A 20 -3.35 18.02 8.16
CA ILE A 20 -4.62 18.75 8.35
C ILE A 20 -4.63 19.37 9.73
N CYS A 21 -4.76 20.70 9.82
CA CYS A 21 -4.93 21.39 11.10
C CYS A 21 -6.33 22.00 11.19
N PHE A 22 -7.11 21.53 12.17
CA PHE A 22 -8.47 22.02 12.40
C PHE A 22 -8.46 23.33 13.18
N ASN A 23 -9.32 24.26 12.78
CA ASN A 23 -9.41 25.59 13.39
C ASN A 23 -10.38 25.60 14.58
N TYR A 24 -9.94 26.18 15.71
CA TYR A 24 -10.78 26.34 16.90
C TYR A 24 -11.78 27.51 16.80
N GLY A 25 -11.71 28.32 15.74
CA GLY A 25 -12.58 29.48 15.50
C GLY A 25 -12.14 30.77 16.20
N ASN A 26 -11.01 30.74 16.91
CA ASN A 26 -10.42 31.88 17.63
C ASN A 26 -9.06 32.31 17.03
N GLY A 27 -8.72 31.80 15.84
CA GLY A 27 -7.44 32.07 15.16
C GLY A 27 -6.30 31.12 15.55
N THR A 28 -6.55 30.12 16.40
CA THR A 28 -5.60 29.03 16.67
C THR A 28 -6.03 27.72 16.01
N PHE A 29 -5.06 26.84 15.78
CA PHE A 29 -5.26 25.54 15.15
C PHE A 29 -4.90 24.42 16.13
N GLN A 30 -5.56 23.27 15.98
CA GLN A 30 -5.13 22.02 16.59
C GLN A 30 -3.81 21.55 15.97
N ASP A 31 -3.10 20.68 16.69
CA ASP A 31 -2.00 19.91 16.11
C ASP A 31 -2.43 19.20 14.83
N HIS A 32 -1.50 19.10 13.89
CA HIS A 32 -1.78 18.52 12.59
C HIS A 32 -2.06 17.03 12.71
N ILE A 33 -3.07 16.56 11.97
CA ILE A 33 -3.25 15.13 11.69
C ILE A 33 -2.51 14.84 10.39
N LEU A 34 -1.59 13.88 10.42
CA LEU A 34 -0.83 13.47 9.24
C LEU A 34 -1.53 12.32 8.52
N TYR A 35 -1.67 12.48 7.21
CA TYR A 35 -2.11 11.44 6.29
C TYR A 35 -0.96 11.12 5.35
N SER A 36 -0.42 9.92 5.46
CA SER A 36 0.64 9.47 4.56
C SER A 36 0.15 9.43 3.12
N THR A 37 1.02 9.84 2.22
CA THR A 37 0.84 9.69 0.77
C THR A 37 1.78 8.60 0.27
N ILE A 38 1.86 8.43 -1.05
CA ILE A 38 2.76 7.45 -1.62
C ILE A 38 4.23 7.86 -1.34
N HIS A 39 5.14 6.93 -1.11
CA HIS A 39 6.57 7.19 -0.92
C HIS A 39 7.17 7.79 -2.19
N ASN A 40 8.05 8.78 -2.03
CA ASN A 40 8.56 9.62 -3.11
C ASN A 40 7.46 10.21 -3.98
N SER A 41 6.28 10.47 -3.41
CA SER A 41 5.22 11.18 -4.14
C SER A 41 5.48 12.68 -4.16
N ASN A 42 6.29 13.19 -3.23
CA ASN A 42 6.62 14.62 -3.15
C ASN A 42 5.39 15.51 -3.38
N PRO A 43 4.36 15.41 -2.51
CA PRO A 43 3.10 16.11 -2.72
C PRO A 43 3.39 17.60 -2.84
N SER A 44 2.96 18.19 -3.95
CA SER A 44 3.30 19.56 -4.33
C SER A 44 2.07 20.45 -4.45
N SER A 45 0.88 19.87 -4.57
CA SER A 45 -0.37 20.62 -4.67
C SER A 45 -1.54 19.84 -4.09
N ILE A 46 -2.51 20.58 -3.53
CA ILE A 46 -3.74 20.06 -2.94
C ILE A 46 -4.93 20.73 -3.61
N VAL A 47 -5.95 19.93 -3.89
CA VAL A 47 -7.29 20.38 -4.30
C VAL A 47 -8.30 19.84 -3.29
N VAL A 48 -9.30 20.65 -2.97
CA VAL A 48 -10.37 20.31 -2.03
C VAL A 48 -11.71 20.47 -2.73
N GLY A 49 -12.60 19.50 -2.56
CA GLY A 49 -13.95 19.54 -3.11
C GLY A 49 -14.75 18.31 -2.69
N ASP A 50 -16.07 18.39 -2.75
CA ASP A 50 -16.94 17.22 -2.60
C ASP A 50 -16.94 16.45 -3.95
N LEU A 51 -16.28 15.29 -3.99
CA LEU A 51 -16.07 14.50 -5.21
C LEU A 51 -17.03 13.32 -5.30
N ASN A 52 -17.62 12.91 -4.18
CA ASN A 52 -18.50 11.75 -4.08
C ASN A 52 -19.97 12.12 -3.78
N ASN A 53 -20.28 13.43 -3.68
CA ASN A 53 -21.57 14.01 -3.34
C ASN A 53 -22.10 13.60 -1.96
N ASP A 54 -21.22 13.35 -0.99
CA ASP A 54 -21.61 13.00 0.38
C ASP A 54 -21.76 14.22 1.31
N GLN A 55 -21.59 15.44 0.78
CA GLN A 55 -21.62 16.72 1.49
C GLN A 55 -20.43 16.95 2.44
N SER A 56 -19.42 16.07 2.40
CA SER A 56 -18.12 16.24 3.04
C SER A 56 -17.09 16.68 2.00
N LEU A 57 -16.09 17.45 2.44
CA LEU A 57 -15.00 17.84 1.55
C LEU A 57 -13.97 16.72 1.47
N ASP A 58 -13.68 16.28 0.24
CA ASP A 58 -12.56 15.41 -0.07
C ASP A 58 -11.29 16.21 -0.35
N ILE A 59 -10.15 15.55 -0.19
CA ILE A 59 -8.81 16.10 -0.46
C ILE A 59 -8.13 15.24 -1.52
N ILE A 60 -7.71 15.88 -2.62
CA ILE A 60 -6.79 15.28 -3.60
C ILE A 60 -5.43 15.96 -3.44
N THR A 61 -4.39 15.14 -3.37
CA THR A 61 -3.01 15.63 -3.55
C THR A 61 -2.45 15.14 -4.88
N VAL A 62 -1.65 16.00 -5.51
CA VAL A 62 -0.80 15.61 -6.62
C VAL A 62 0.65 15.85 -6.23
N GLY A 63 1.50 14.96 -6.70
CA GLY A 63 2.93 15.07 -6.52
C GLY A 63 3.65 14.29 -7.60
N LEU A 64 4.96 14.44 -7.66
CA LEU A 64 5.79 13.66 -8.56
C LEU A 64 6.01 12.30 -7.91
N CYS A 65 5.34 11.26 -8.40
CA CYS A 65 5.82 9.91 -8.16
C CYS A 65 7.07 9.73 -9.02
N LEU A 66 8.24 10.03 -8.45
CA LEU A 66 9.49 9.67 -9.08
C LEU A 66 9.61 8.15 -8.92
N SER A 67 9.09 7.40 -9.89
CA SER A 67 9.66 6.09 -10.15
C SER A 67 11.14 6.34 -10.42
N TYR A 68 12.00 5.81 -9.56
CA TYR A 68 13.41 5.71 -9.88
C TYR A 68 13.52 4.75 -11.08
N ILE A 69 13.37 5.29 -12.28
CA ILE A 69 13.71 4.63 -13.53
C ILE A 69 15.12 5.09 -13.85
N GLU A 70 16.10 4.30 -13.43
CA GLU A 70 17.45 4.44 -14.00
C GLU A 70 17.42 4.12 -15.49
N PRO A 71 18.25 4.79 -16.30
CA PRO A 71 18.17 4.76 -17.75
C PRO A 71 18.50 3.36 -18.26
N THR A 72 17.49 2.59 -18.63
CA THR A 72 17.70 1.40 -19.44
C THR A 72 18.01 1.86 -20.86
N THR A 73 19.15 1.39 -21.38
CA THR A 73 19.56 1.65 -22.75
C THR A 73 18.49 1.14 -23.71
N THR A 74 17.98 2.10 -24.51
CA THR A 74 17.19 1.91 -25.73
C THR A 74 15.93 1.06 -25.61
N SER A 75 14.78 1.71 -25.42
CA SER A 75 13.61 1.53 -26.30
C SER A 75 12.59 2.63 -26.05
N THR A 76 12.13 3.22 -27.15
CA THR A 76 11.12 4.27 -27.23
C THR A 76 9.87 3.92 -26.40
N THR A 77 9.61 4.65 -25.31
CA THR A 77 8.34 4.59 -24.60
C THR A 77 7.51 5.81 -24.99
N THR A 78 6.39 5.56 -25.66
CA THR A 78 5.24 6.47 -25.64
C THR A 78 4.85 6.71 -24.18
N ALA A 79 4.76 7.97 -23.78
CA ALA A 79 4.24 8.36 -22.47
C ALA A 79 2.75 8.01 -22.41
N THR A 80 2.45 6.78 -21.99
CA THR A 80 1.11 6.40 -21.56
C THR A 80 0.97 6.94 -20.14
N THR A 81 0.11 7.94 -19.93
CA THR A 81 -0.35 8.31 -18.59
C THR A 81 -1.19 7.15 -18.05
N THR A 82 -0.54 6.11 -17.51
CA THR A 82 -1.24 5.16 -16.65
C THR A 82 -1.53 5.90 -15.37
N THR A 83 -2.79 6.27 -15.17
CA THR A 83 -3.28 6.57 -13.83
C THR A 83 -3.00 5.33 -12.98
N ASN A 84 -1.91 5.35 -12.21
CA ASN A 84 -1.54 4.30 -11.26
C ASN A 84 -2.53 4.37 -10.10
N VAL A 85 -3.77 3.97 -10.38
CA VAL A 85 -4.83 3.89 -9.38
C VAL A 85 -4.48 2.72 -8.47
N LEU A 86 -3.85 3.02 -7.33
CA LEU A 86 -3.51 2.04 -6.30
C LEU A 86 -4.74 1.42 -5.65
N CYS A 87 -5.90 2.07 -5.72
CA CYS A 87 -7.18 1.53 -5.28
C CYS A 87 -8.32 2.06 -6.13
N THR A 88 -9.18 1.15 -6.62
CA THR A 88 -10.46 1.53 -7.23
C THR A 88 -11.41 2.11 -6.16
N SER A 89 -12.43 2.85 -6.57
CA SER A 89 -13.44 3.42 -5.67
C SER A 89 -14.03 2.33 -4.75
N GLY A 90 -13.84 2.48 -3.43
CA GLY A 90 -14.28 1.52 -2.41
C GLY A 90 -13.23 0.48 -1.98
N GLY A 91 -12.03 0.47 -2.60
CA GLY A 91 -10.89 -0.29 -2.12
C GLY A 91 -10.25 0.36 -0.89
N ILE A 92 -9.88 -0.45 0.10
CA ILE A 92 -9.13 -0.04 1.28
C ILE A 92 -7.65 -0.33 1.01
N PRO A 93 -6.77 0.70 0.95
CA PRO A 93 -5.34 0.49 0.90
C PRO A 93 -4.84 0.09 2.31
N LEU A 94 -4.18 -1.05 2.39
CA LEU A 94 -3.47 -1.48 3.60
C LEU A 94 -2.00 -1.09 3.44
N THR A 95 -1.58 -0.11 4.22
CA THR A 95 -0.22 0.44 4.20
C THR A 95 0.70 -0.13 5.27
N PHE A 96 0.14 -0.82 6.27
CA PHE A 96 0.88 -1.38 7.41
C PHE A 96 1.57 -0.34 8.32
N ASP A 97 1.45 0.95 8.02
CA ASP A 97 1.98 2.05 8.83
C ASP A 97 1.18 2.30 10.11
N ASP A 98 -0.08 1.88 10.13
CA ASP A 98 -1.03 2.05 11.24
C ASP A 98 -1.11 0.82 12.15
N ILE A 99 -0.14 -0.09 12.05
CA ILE A 99 -0.10 -1.26 12.92
C ILE A 99 0.03 -0.81 14.38
N PRO A 100 -0.94 -1.19 15.25
CA PRO A 100 -0.93 -0.76 16.64
C PRO A 100 0.32 -1.23 17.38
N ASN A 101 1.01 -0.31 18.04
CA ASN A 101 2.23 -0.57 18.81
C ASN A 101 3.41 -1.13 17.98
N ALA A 102 3.50 -0.77 16.70
CA ALA A 102 4.75 -0.98 15.97
C ALA A 102 5.82 0.00 16.53
N ASP A 103 6.61 -0.46 17.49
CA ASP A 103 7.76 0.25 18.06
C ASP A 103 9.09 -0.48 17.81
N ASP A 104 9.01 -1.76 17.46
CA ASP A 104 10.14 -2.62 17.11
C ASP A 104 10.49 -2.59 15.60
N SER A 105 11.67 -3.14 15.27
CA SER A 105 12.15 -3.29 13.91
C SER A 105 11.35 -4.31 13.08
N GLN A 106 10.70 -5.28 13.73
CA GLN A 106 9.87 -6.30 13.10
C GLN A 106 8.93 -6.95 14.12
N GLY A 107 7.72 -7.35 13.71
CA GLY A 107 6.79 -8.10 14.56
C GLY A 107 5.64 -8.71 13.75
N PRO A 108 4.77 -9.54 14.34
CA PRO A 108 3.68 -10.17 13.60
C PRO A 108 2.62 -9.15 13.16
N ILE A 109 2.04 -9.34 11.96
CA ILE A 109 0.83 -8.59 11.58
C ILE A 109 -0.31 -9.03 12.51
N PRO A 110 -1.04 -8.11 13.17
CA PRO A 110 -2.15 -8.46 14.03
C PRO A 110 -3.22 -9.26 13.30
N SER A 111 -3.83 -10.24 13.98
CA SER A 111 -5.02 -10.90 13.46
C SER A 111 -6.14 -9.87 13.23
N ASN A 112 -6.90 -10.05 12.16
CA ASN A 112 -7.96 -9.12 11.73
C ASN A 112 -7.47 -7.71 11.32
N TYR A 113 -6.16 -7.48 11.15
CA TYR A 113 -5.67 -6.24 10.52
C TYR A 113 -6.29 -6.07 9.13
N GLY A 114 -6.85 -4.90 8.84
CA GLY A 114 -7.57 -4.64 7.60
C GLY A 114 -8.82 -5.52 7.39
N GLY A 115 -9.35 -6.18 8.43
CA GLY A 115 -10.48 -7.10 8.32
C GLY A 115 -10.13 -8.49 7.77
N LEU A 116 -8.85 -8.87 7.80
CA LEU A 116 -8.32 -10.11 7.21
C LEU A 116 -7.51 -10.92 8.22
N ASN A 117 -7.43 -12.23 7.99
CA ASN A 117 -6.55 -13.14 8.70
C ASN A 117 -5.23 -13.27 7.95
N TRP A 118 -4.13 -13.21 8.69
CA TRP A 118 -2.78 -13.23 8.16
C TRP A 118 -2.01 -14.41 8.74
N THR A 119 -1.36 -15.18 7.88
CA THR A 119 -0.50 -16.31 8.30
C THR A 119 0.87 -16.16 7.67
N SER A 120 1.90 -16.41 8.49
CA SER A 120 3.32 -16.27 8.09
C SER A 120 3.66 -14.85 7.63
N SER A 121 3.12 -13.87 8.35
CA SER A 121 3.22 -12.44 8.04
C SER A 121 3.83 -11.68 9.20
N SER A 122 4.78 -10.80 8.91
CA SER A 122 5.31 -9.82 9.85
C SER A 122 5.19 -8.41 9.27
N TYR A 123 5.22 -7.37 10.08
CA TYR A 123 5.62 -6.04 9.65
C TYR A 123 7.12 -5.89 9.82
N ILE A 124 7.73 -4.97 9.07
CA ILE A 124 9.13 -4.61 9.19
C ILE A 124 9.32 -3.10 9.08
N ASN A 125 10.16 -2.53 9.93
CA ASN A 125 10.61 -1.15 9.84
C ASN A 125 11.61 -1.02 8.70
N THR A 126 11.16 -0.52 7.56
CA THR A 126 11.96 -0.44 6.33
C THR A 126 13.09 0.58 6.43
N SER A 127 12.99 1.56 7.34
CA SER A 127 14.03 2.58 7.56
C SER A 127 15.34 1.98 8.09
N GLU A 128 15.28 0.83 8.76
CA GLU A 128 16.47 0.12 9.26
C GLU A 128 17.20 -0.65 8.17
N PHE A 129 16.59 -0.81 6.99
CA PHE A 129 17.12 -1.59 5.88
C PHE A 129 17.20 -0.77 4.57
N PRO A 130 17.91 0.37 4.55
CA PRO A 130 17.93 1.30 3.42
C PRO A 130 18.52 0.71 2.13
N SER A 131 19.33 -0.35 2.24
CA SER A 131 19.97 -1.03 1.10
C SER A 131 19.19 -2.26 0.61
N SER A 132 18.00 -2.52 1.15
CA SER A 132 17.18 -3.69 0.84
C SER A 132 16.00 -3.32 -0.06
N GLY A 133 15.35 -4.31 -0.68
CA GLY A 133 14.09 -4.08 -1.39
C GLY A 133 12.95 -3.59 -0.48
N TYR A 134 13.06 -3.76 0.84
CA TYR A 134 12.07 -3.23 1.78
C TYR A 134 12.02 -1.70 1.75
N HIS A 135 13.18 -1.05 1.61
CA HIS A 135 13.24 0.40 1.43
C HIS A 135 12.44 0.83 0.19
N TYR A 136 12.57 0.07 -0.90
CA TYR A 136 11.89 0.37 -2.13
C TYR A 136 10.42 -0.02 -2.11
N VAL A 137 9.96 -1.00 -1.33
CA VAL A 137 8.55 -1.40 -1.27
C VAL A 137 7.70 -0.48 -0.42
N CYS A 138 8.29 0.11 0.62
CA CYS A 138 7.65 1.13 1.45
C CYS A 138 7.17 2.25 0.53
N GLY A 139 5.87 2.24 0.32
CA GLY A 139 5.11 3.11 -0.52
C GLY A 139 4.31 4.09 0.32
N SER A 140 4.41 4.09 1.64
CA SER A 140 4.01 5.16 2.57
C SER A 140 4.68 4.91 3.93
N GLY A 141 4.85 5.95 4.76
CA GLY A 141 5.39 5.82 6.12
C GLY A 141 6.75 5.09 6.20
N VAL A 142 6.87 4.12 7.11
CA VAL A 142 8.12 3.37 7.34
C VAL A 142 7.91 1.86 7.50
N TYR A 143 6.68 1.40 7.69
CA TYR A 143 6.38 -0.01 7.90
C TYR A 143 5.84 -0.64 6.61
N ALA A 144 6.21 -1.88 6.37
CA ALA A 144 5.66 -2.70 5.29
C ALA A 144 5.40 -4.12 5.83
N LEU A 145 4.55 -4.88 5.16
CA LEU A 145 4.43 -6.31 5.44
C LEU A 145 5.65 -7.04 4.86
N CYS A 146 6.21 -8.00 5.59
CA CYS A 146 7.22 -8.91 5.13
C CYS A 146 6.87 -10.38 5.43
N PHE A 147 7.40 -11.27 4.60
CA PHE A 147 7.33 -12.72 4.81
C PHE A 147 8.50 -13.40 4.09
N ASP A 148 8.75 -14.65 4.45
CA ASP A 148 9.85 -15.42 3.88
C ASP A 148 9.39 -16.17 2.61
N THR A 149 8.88 -17.39 2.79
CA THR A 149 8.53 -18.28 1.66
C THR A 149 7.07 -18.26 1.29
N THR A 150 6.17 -18.16 2.27
CA THR A 150 4.72 -18.22 2.03
C THR A 150 4.02 -17.19 2.88
N LEU A 151 3.10 -16.46 2.27
CA LEU A 151 2.10 -15.62 2.93
C LEU A 151 0.72 -16.17 2.60
N LYS A 152 -0.18 -16.20 3.60
CA LYS A 152 -1.61 -16.42 3.36
C LYS A 152 -2.42 -15.28 3.93
N ILE A 153 -3.39 -14.83 3.12
CA ILE A 153 -4.35 -13.78 3.45
C ILE A 153 -5.73 -14.38 3.25
N GLU A 154 -6.55 -14.40 4.30
CA GLU A 154 -7.84 -15.07 4.29
C GLU A 154 -8.93 -14.16 4.86
N THR A 155 -10.14 -14.24 4.31
CA THR A 155 -11.29 -13.60 4.93
C THR A 155 -11.64 -14.31 6.24
N PRO A 156 -12.08 -13.60 7.30
CA PRO A 156 -12.42 -14.22 8.59
C PRO A 156 -13.55 -15.26 8.53
N VAL A 157 -14.43 -15.17 7.53
CA VAL A 157 -15.52 -16.12 7.27
C VAL A 157 -15.38 -16.62 5.84
N GLU A 158 -15.34 -17.95 5.64
CA GLU A 158 -15.05 -18.56 4.33
C GLU A 158 -16.03 -18.17 3.20
N THR A 159 -17.27 -17.81 3.54
CA THR A 159 -18.29 -17.38 2.57
C THR A 159 -18.14 -15.91 2.17
N ASN A 160 -17.37 -15.12 2.91
CA ASN A 160 -17.09 -13.74 2.53
C ASN A 160 -16.10 -13.73 1.36
N THR A 161 -16.18 -12.71 0.53
CA THR A 161 -15.24 -12.53 -0.58
C THR A 161 -14.67 -11.12 -0.60
N VAL A 162 -13.49 -11.02 -1.20
CA VAL A 162 -12.81 -9.78 -1.49
C VAL A 162 -12.40 -9.72 -2.96
N THR A 163 -12.18 -8.51 -3.43
CA THR A 163 -11.46 -8.24 -4.67
C THR A 163 -10.03 -7.82 -4.31
N LEU A 164 -9.03 -8.53 -4.84
CA LEU A 164 -7.64 -8.09 -4.82
C LEU A 164 -7.45 -7.11 -5.97
N ASN A 165 -7.26 -5.82 -5.68
CA ASN A 165 -7.11 -4.79 -6.72
C ASN A 165 -5.66 -4.65 -7.17
N SER A 166 -4.75 -4.38 -6.24
CA SER A 166 -3.33 -4.19 -6.51
C SER A 166 -2.48 -4.37 -5.27
N CYS A 167 -1.17 -4.54 -5.46
CA CYS A 167 -0.19 -4.56 -4.38
C CYS A 167 1.17 -4.10 -4.90
N ARG A 168 1.92 -3.39 -4.05
CA ARG A 168 3.31 -3.03 -4.31
C ARG A 168 4.24 -4.01 -3.60
N MET A 169 5.23 -4.53 -4.32
CA MET A 169 5.99 -5.69 -3.87
C MET A 169 7.46 -5.59 -4.25
N ALA A 170 8.37 -6.04 -3.41
CA ALA A 170 9.79 -6.15 -3.72
C ALA A 170 10.42 -7.34 -3.00
N ALA A 171 11.57 -7.80 -3.48
CA ALA A 171 12.35 -8.82 -2.78
C ALA A 171 13.28 -8.13 -1.78
N GLY A 172 13.35 -8.59 -0.53
CA GLY A 172 14.20 -7.98 0.49
C GLY A 172 15.68 -8.04 0.12
N TRP A 173 16.17 -9.21 -0.29
CA TRP A 173 17.61 -9.50 -0.39
C TRP A 173 18.07 -10.22 -1.67
N SER A 174 17.15 -10.57 -2.57
CA SER A 174 17.48 -11.26 -3.82
C SER A 174 16.96 -10.54 -5.06
N ASN A 175 17.77 -10.48 -6.11
CA ASN A 175 17.40 -9.88 -7.40
C ASN A 175 16.65 -10.82 -8.34
N SER A 176 16.35 -12.03 -7.89
CA SER A 176 15.75 -13.08 -8.71
C SER A 176 14.76 -13.92 -7.91
N THR A 177 13.86 -13.25 -7.19
CA THR A 177 12.77 -13.91 -6.45
C THR A 177 11.54 -13.98 -7.32
N ASN A 178 11.07 -15.18 -7.63
CA ASN A 178 9.78 -15.40 -8.27
C ASN A 178 8.70 -15.46 -7.19
N LEU A 179 7.75 -14.54 -7.24
CA LEU A 179 6.58 -14.55 -6.36
C LEU A 179 5.36 -15.04 -7.14
N THR A 180 4.92 -16.26 -6.85
CA THR A 180 3.67 -16.80 -7.37
C THR A 180 2.52 -16.40 -6.45
N ILE A 181 1.55 -15.67 -6.98
CA ILE A 181 0.38 -15.16 -6.27
C ILE A 181 -0.83 -15.90 -6.82
N THR A 182 -1.60 -16.51 -5.94
CA THR A 182 -2.73 -17.35 -6.33
C THR A 182 -3.95 -16.97 -5.52
N GLY A 183 -5.05 -16.66 -6.21
CA GLY A 183 -6.34 -16.35 -5.64
C GLY A 183 -7.26 -17.58 -5.66
N TYR A 184 -7.94 -17.82 -4.55
CA TYR A 184 -8.84 -18.95 -4.36
C TYR A 184 -10.21 -18.48 -3.88
N TYR A 185 -11.22 -19.28 -4.23
CA TYR A 185 -12.47 -19.35 -3.47
C TYR A 185 -12.61 -20.76 -2.90
N SER A 186 -12.72 -20.86 -1.57
CA SER A 186 -12.60 -22.11 -0.83
C SER A 186 -11.25 -22.80 -1.13
N ASN A 187 -11.28 -23.90 -1.88
CA ASN A 187 -10.08 -24.64 -2.31
C ASN A 187 -9.91 -24.69 -3.83
N THR A 188 -10.75 -23.97 -4.58
CA THR A 188 -10.63 -23.87 -6.03
C THR A 188 -9.77 -22.66 -6.37
N GLN A 189 -8.67 -22.90 -7.09
CA GLN A 189 -7.86 -21.83 -7.65
C GLN A 189 -8.66 -21.13 -8.75
N LEU A 190 -8.81 -19.80 -8.62
CA LEU A 190 -9.48 -18.96 -9.61
C LEU A 190 -8.48 -18.20 -10.47
N TYR A 191 -7.40 -17.71 -9.86
CA TYR A 191 -6.41 -16.88 -10.52
C TYR A 191 -5.00 -17.25 -10.08
N THR A 192 -4.03 -17.04 -10.95
CA THR A 192 -2.61 -17.13 -10.61
C THR A 192 -1.77 -16.22 -11.50
N ILE A 193 -0.71 -15.67 -10.94
CA ILE A 193 0.33 -14.93 -11.67
C ILE A 193 1.66 -15.14 -10.97
N THR A 194 2.75 -15.10 -11.72
CA THR A 194 4.11 -15.03 -11.15
C THR A 194 4.72 -13.68 -11.50
N VAL A 195 5.22 -12.99 -10.48
CA VAL A 195 5.91 -11.70 -10.60
C VAL A 195 7.38 -11.90 -10.25
N LEU A 196 8.28 -11.38 -11.08
CA LEU A 196 9.71 -11.36 -10.79
C LEU A 196 10.03 -10.12 -9.94
N LEU A 197 10.60 -10.36 -8.75
CA LEU A 197 10.97 -9.32 -7.79
C LEU A 197 12.48 -9.19 -7.68
N ASN A 198 12.92 -7.98 -7.33
CA ASN A 198 14.31 -7.64 -7.07
C ASN A 198 14.46 -6.70 -5.87
N THR A 199 15.69 -6.37 -5.49
CA THR A 199 15.99 -5.55 -4.29
C THR A 199 16.13 -4.06 -4.55
N TYR A 200 16.07 -3.61 -5.81
CA TYR A 200 16.37 -2.23 -6.20
C TYR A 200 15.16 -1.48 -6.78
N SER A 201 14.02 -2.17 -6.94
CA SER A 201 12.77 -1.56 -7.36
C SER A 201 11.58 -2.38 -6.89
N ALA A 202 10.50 -1.70 -6.52
CA ALA A 202 9.24 -2.34 -6.23
C ALA A 202 8.34 -2.42 -7.47
N VAL A 203 7.67 -3.55 -7.62
CA VAL A 203 6.68 -3.80 -8.66
C VAL A 203 5.29 -3.47 -8.12
N LEU A 204 4.58 -2.57 -8.80
CA LEU A 204 3.14 -2.42 -8.63
C LEU A 204 2.43 -3.43 -9.54
N GLN A 205 1.78 -4.43 -8.94
CA GLN A 205 0.95 -5.37 -9.68
C GLN A 205 -0.52 -5.00 -9.52
N VAL A 206 -1.22 -4.86 -10.64
CA VAL A 206 -2.68 -4.72 -10.69
C VAL A 206 -3.29 -6.08 -11.02
N PHE A 207 -4.29 -6.49 -10.25
CA PHE A 207 -4.95 -7.80 -10.34
C PHE A 207 -6.41 -7.66 -10.76
N ASN A 208 -7.20 -6.86 -10.02
CA ASN A 208 -8.67 -6.80 -10.12
C ASN A 208 -9.33 -8.19 -10.06
N TRP A 209 -8.82 -9.08 -9.22
CA TRP A 209 -9.31 -10.45 -9.07
C TRP A 209 -10.46 -10.49 -8.10
N LEU A 210 -11.65 -10.86 -8.57
CA LEU A 210 -12.88 -10.82 -7.79
C LEU A 210 -13.17 -12.17 -7.11
N GLY A 211 -13.97 -12.13 -6.05
CA GLY A 211 -14.56 -13.34 -5.47
C GLY A 211 -13.58 -14.21 -4.68
N LEU A 212 -12.51 -13.64 -4.15
CA LEU A 212 -11.49 -14.39 -3.41
C LEU A 212 -11.88 -14.49 -1.94
N ASN A 213 -11.71 -15.65 -1.32
CA ASN A 213 -11.73 -15.77 0.14
C ASN A 213 -10.34 -16.09 0.72
N LYS A 214 -9.39 -16.44 -0.16
CA LYS A 214 -8.01 -16.77 0.19
C LYS A 214 -7.05 -16.35 -0.91
N ILE A 215 -5.96 -15.71 -0.53
CA ILE A 215 -4.83 -15.35 -1.38
C ILE A 215 -3.59 -16.02 -0.78
N VAL A 216 -2.85 -16.74 -1.61
CA VAL A 216 -1.57 -17.33 -1.22
C VAL A 216 -0.48 -16.71 -2.08
N MET A 217 0.56 -16.19 -1.45
CA MET A 217 1.75 -15.72 -2.13
C MET A 217 2.93 -16.61 -1.76
N GLN A 218 3.58 -17.20 -2.75
CA GLN A 218 4.65 -18.17 -2.57
C GLN A 218 5.91 -17.71 -3.30
N ALA A 219 6.93 -17.35 -2.53
CA ALA A 219 8.23 -16.99 -3.02
C ALA A 219 9.05 -18.24 -3.37
N SER A 220 9.80 -18.16 -4.47
CA SER A 220 10.70 -19.20 -4.95
C SER A 220 11.90 -18.57 -5.66
N GLY A 221 12.99 -19.32 -5.82
CA GLY A 221 14.23 -18.83 -6.41
C GLY A 221 15.45 -19.46 -5.77
N SER A 222 16.64 -18.95 -6.11
CA SER A 222 17.94 -19.52 -5.73
C SER A 222 18.63 -18.86 -4.52
N ALA A 223 17.96 -17.96 -3.81
CA ALA A 223 18.55 -17.12 -2.77
C ALA A 223 17.68 -17.01 -1.51
N ILE A 224 18.07 -16.16 -0.54
CA ILE A 224 17.29 -15.89 0.67
C ILE A 224 15.95 -15.26 0.26
N LEU A 225 14.86 -15.98 0.54
CA LEU A 225 13.52 -15.60 0.14
C LEU A 225 12.92 -14.73 1.23
N HIS A 226 12.89 -13.42 0.94
CA HIS A 226 12.21 -12.42 1.71
C HIS A 226 11.46 -11.52 0.74
N VAL A 227 10.20 -11.27 1.03
CA VAL A 227 9.33 -10.42 0.21
C VAL A 227 8.72 -9.37 1.09
N GLY A 228 8.80 -8.12 0.63
CA GLY A 228 8.06 -7.01 1.20
C GLY A 228 6.81 -6.71 0.36
N LEU A 229 5.72 -6.34 1.03
CA LEU A 229 4.46 -5.88 0.44
C LEU A 229 4.04 -4.57 1.11
N ASP A 230 3.49 -3.66 0.31
CA ASP A 230 2.88 -2.43 0.80
C ASP A 230 1.76 -1.98 -0.16
N ASN A 231 0.93 -1.03 0.29
CA ASN A 231 -0.22 -0.50 -0.43
C ASN A 231 -1.07 -1.62 -1.04
N LEU A 232 -1.35 -2.65 -0.23
CA LEU A 232 -2.18 -3.76 -0.64
C LEU A 232 -3.63 -3.29 -0.68
N CYS A 233 -4.18 -3.19 -1.88
CA CYS A 233 -5.53 -2.68 -2.07
C CYS A 233 -6.55 -3.80 -2.19
N ILE A 234 -7.52 -3.79 -1.28
CA ILE A 234 -8.57 -4.80 -1.21
C ILE A 234 -9.94 -4.14 -1.12
N THR A 235 -10.90 -4.62 -1.91
CA THR A 235 -12.31 -4.23 -1.81
C THR A 235 -13.10 -5.38 -1.22
N PHE A 236 -13.85 -5.15 -0.14
CA PHE A 236 -14.75 -6.16 0.41
C PHE A 236 -16.01 -6.27 -0.45
N GLY A 237 -16.42 -7.50 -0.77
CA GLY A 237 -17.68 -7.75 -1.46
C GLY A 237 -18.86 -7.23 -0.61
N ILE A 238 -19.77 -6.50 -1.23
CA ILE A 238 -21.04 -6.11 -0.60
C ILE A 238 -21.83 -7.40 -0.37
N LYS A 239 -22.29 -7.63 0.86
CA LYS A 239 -23.15 -8.76 1.22
C LYS A 239 -24.50 -8.70 0.52
#